data_AF-A0AAU7FRR1-F1
#
_entry.id   AF-A0AAU7FRR1-F1
#
_cell.length_a   1.000
_cell.length_b   1.000
_cell.length_c   1.000
_cell.angle_alpha   90.00
_cell.angle_beta   90.00
_cell.angle_gamma   90.00
#
_symmetry.space_group_name_H-M   'P 1'
#
loop_
_entity.id
_entity.type
_entity.pdbx_description
1 polymer ?
#
loop_
_entity_poly.entity_id
_entity_poly.type
_entity_poly.pdbx_seq_one_letter_code
_entity_poly.pdbx_strand_id
1 'polypeptide(L)' 'MSWNKDGAISYAKSHAQPKSTGYCARYVTEAIRTGGKLKIPNTRLAKDMGRTLVNAGFRLVYDQPHYELFRHD' A
#
# COMPACT_ATOMS: atom_id res chain seq x y z
N MET A 1 -3.21 10.16 13.74
CA MET A 1 -3.33 8.69 13.60
C MET A 1 -1.98 8.15 13.17
N SER A 2 -1.31 7.33 13.98
CA SER A 2 0.00 6.79 13.61
C SER A 2 -0.15 5.43 12.93
N TRP A 3 -0.69 5.41 11.70
CA TRP A 3 -0.43 4.28 10.82
C TRP A 3 1.04 4.34 10.41
N ASN A 4 1.77 3.24 10.60
CA ASN A 4 3.20 3.13 10.34
C ASN A 4 3.46 2.99 8.84
N LYS A 5 3.72 4.13 8.19
CA LYS A 5 4.06 4.18 6.75
C LYS A 5 5.33 3.41 6.42
N ASP A 6 6.33 3.46 7.29
CA ASP A 6 7.65 2.88 7.04
C ASP A 6 7.61 1.35 7.06
N GLY A 7 6.79 0.77 7.96
CA GLY A 7 6.52 -0.66 7.98
C GLY A 7 5.88 -1.16 6.67
N ALA A 8 4.89 -0.43 6.16
CA ALA A 8 4.23 -0.77 4.89
C ALA A 8 5.18 -0.65 3.68
N ILE A 9 6.00 0.41 3.63
CA ILE A 9 7.01 0.60 2.59
C ILE A 9 8.06 -0.52 2.65
N SER A 10 8.56 -0.84 3.85
CA SER A 10 9.55 -1.90 4.03
C SER A 10 9.01 -3.25 3.58
N TYR A 11 7.77 -3.58 3.93
CA TYR A 11 7.13 -4.82 3.50
C TYR A 11 7.00 -4.89 1.97
N ALA A 12 6.54 -3.82 1.33
CA ALA A 12 6.41 -3.77 -0.12
C ALA A 12 7.76 -3.97 -0.83
N LYS A 13 8.83 -3.37 -0.31
CA LYS A 13 10.19 -3.54 -0.83
C LYS A 13 10.71 -4.97 -0.65
N SER A 14 10.61 -5.52 0.56
CA SER A 14 11.19 -6.83 0.87
C SER A 14 10.41 -8.01 0.27
N HIS A 15 9.15 -7.80 -0.11
CA HIS A 15 8.29 -8.83 -0.73
C HIS A 15 8.05 -8.59 -2.23
N ALA A 16 8.79 -7.66 -2.84
CA ALA A 16 8.72 -7.45 -4.29
C ALA A 16 9.18 -8.73 -5.02
N GLN A 17 8.39 -9.16 -6.00
CA GLN A 17 8.72 -10.31 -6.82
C GLN A 17 9.66 -9.90 -7.97
N PRO A 18 10.53 -10.78 -8.48
CA PRO A 18 11.44 -10.46 -9.59
C PRO A 18 10.73 -10.02 -10.88
N LYS A 19 9.45 -10.38 -11.02
CA LYS A 19 8.57 -9.97 -12.11
C LYS A 19 7.12 -9.89 -11.61
N SER A 20 6.25 -9.25 -12.38
CA SER A 20 4.82 -9.21 -12.09
C SER A 20 4.24 -10.63 -12.00
N THR A 21 3.52 -10.89 -10.91
CA THR A 21 2.82 -12.16 -10.67
C THR A 21 1.30 -12.02 -10.84
N GLY A 22 0.80 -10.84 -11.23
CA GLY A 22 -0.64 -10.60 -11.36
C GLY A 22 -1.40 -10.39 -10.03
N TYR A 23 -0.70 -10.37 -8.89
CA TYR A 23 -1.30 -10.26 -7.55
C TYR A 23 -1.13 -8.88 -6.89
N CYS A 24 -0.97 -7.80 -7.68
CA CYS A 24 -0.68 -6.46 -7.16
C CYS A 24 -1.63 -6.01 -6.03
N ALA A 25 -2.95 -6.23 -6.18
CA ALA A 25 -3.93 -5.86 -5.16
C ALA A 25 -3.69 -6.56 -3.82
N ARG A 26 -3.30 -7.84 -3.87
CA ARG A 26 -2.98 -8.64 -2.68
C ARG A 26 -1.74 -8.11 -1.98
N TYR A 27 -0.63 -7.96 -2.71
CA TYR A 27 0.64 -7.50 -2.16
C TYR A 27 0.53 -6.10 -1.54
N VAL A 28 -0.21 -5.18 -2.19
CA VAL A 28 -0.47 -3.83 -1.64
C VAL A 28 -1.31 -3.92 -0.36
N THR A 29 -2.34 -4.77 -0.34
CA THR A 29 -3.18 -4.94 0.85
C THR A 29 -2.40 -5.52 2.04
N GLU A 30 -1.54 -6.51 1.79
CA GLU A 30 -0.65 -7.09 2.81
C GLU A 30 0.33 -6.04 3.34
N ALA A 31 0.96 -5.26 2.46
CA ALA A 31 1.83 -4.16 2.85
C ALA A 31 1.12 -3.16 3.77
N ILE A 32 -0.08 -2.70 3.41
CA ILE A 32 -0.79 -1.71 4.21
C ILE A 32 -1.16 -2.22 5.61
N ARG A 33 -1.52 -3.52 5.72
CA ARG A 33 -1.85 -4.16 7.01
C ARG A 33 -0.65 -4.26 7.94
N THR A 34 0.58 -4.31 7.42
CA THR A 34 1.78 -4.30 8.27
C THR A 34 2.02 -2.94 8.94
N GLY A 35 1.53 -1.85 8.35
CA GLY A 35 1.59 -0.52 8.95
C GLY A 35 0.62 -0.32 10.13
N GLY A 36 -0.25 -1.30 10.43
CA GLY A 36 -1.15 -1.26 11.57
C GLY A 36 -2.54 -1.83 11.26
N LYS A 37 -3.40 -1.85 12.27
CA LYS A 37 -4.75 -2.42 12.19
C LYS A 37 -5.70 -1.51 11.38
N LEU A 38 -5.64 -1.61 10.05
CA LEU A 38 -6.63 -1.04 9.14
C LEU A 38 -7.53 -2.15 8.57
N LYS A 39 -8.84 -1.93 8.61
CA LYS A 39 -9.84 -2.85 8.03
C LYS A 39 -9.94 -2.60 6.52
N ILE A 40 -9.01 -3.17 5.77
CA ILE A 40 -9.05 -3.14 4.29
C ILE A 40 -9.38 -4.56 3.81
N PRO A 41 -10.52 -4.78 3.15
CA PRO A 41 -10.83 -6.09 2.55
C PRO A 41 -9.91 -6.35 1.35
N ASN A 42 -9.66 -7.63 1.05
CA ASN A 42 -8.99 -8.00 -0.19
C ASN A 42 -9.91 -7.65 -1.37
N THR A 43 -9.40 -6.94 -2.37
CA THR A 43 -10.07 -6.80 -3.67
C THR A 43 -9.43 -7.75 -4.67
N ARG A 44 -10.24 -8.30 -5.58
CA ARG A 44 -9.73 -9.17 -6.65
C ARG A 44 -8.90 -8.38 -7.67
N LEU A 45 -9.29 -7.14 -7.96
CA LEU A 45 -8.61 -6.27 -8.90
C LEU A 45 -8.09 -5.01 -8.21
N ALA A 46 -6.92 -4.54 -8.63
CA ALA A 46 -6.30 -3.34 -8.08
C ALA A 46 -7.11 -2.07 -8.36
N LYS A 47 -7.77 -2.01 -9.53
CA LYS A 47 -8.62 -0.87 -9.92
C LYS A 47 -9.81 -0.64 -8.96
N ASP A 48 -10.22 -1.66 -8.21
CA ASP A 48 -11.35 -1.58 -7.29
C ASP A 48 -10.93 -1.16 -5.87
N MET A 49 -9.62 -1.00 -5.60
CA MET A 49 -9.10 -0.68 -4.26
C MET A 49 -9.45 0.75 -3.78
N GLY A 50 -9.77 1.67 -4.69
CA GLY A 50 -10.01 3.08 -4.31
C GLY A 50 -11.06 3.24 -3.22
N ARG A 51 -12.21 2.57 -3.36
CA ARG A 51 -13.31 2.66 -2.37
C ARG A 51 -12.93 2.01 -1.03
N THR A 52 -12.19 0.91 -1.05
CA THR A 52 -11.80 0.19 0.17
C THR A 52 -10.76 0.96 0.97
N LEU A 53 -9.83 1.63 0.31
CA LEU A 53 -8.84 2.51 0.93
C LEU A 53 -9.51 3.73 1.57
N VAL A 54 -10.44 4.39 0.86
CA VAL A 54 -11.18 5.52 1.42
C VAL A 54 -11.97 5.13 2.66
N ASN A 55 -12.66 3.98 2.62
CA ASN A 55 -13.40 3.46 3.78
C ASN A 55 -12.50 3.11 4.98
N ALA A 56 -11.21 2.82 4.73
CA ALA A 56 -10.23 2.58 5.77
C ALA A 56 -9.60 3.88 6.33
N GLY A 57 -10.03 5.05 5.87
CA GLY A 57 -9.56 6.36 6.34
C GLY A 57 -8.43 6.97 5.50
N PHE A 58 -8.06 6.38 4.37
CA PHE A 58 -7.16 7.04 3.42
C PHE A 58 -7.89 8.15 2.65
N ARG A 59 -7.14 9.12 2.17
CA ARG A 59 -7.64 10.20 1.32
C ARG A 59 -7.09 10.07 -0.09
N LEU A 60 -7.87 10.53 -1.07
CA LEU A 60 -7.39 10.72 -2.43
C LEU A 60 -6.38 11.88 -2.42
N VAL A 61 -5.27 11.69 -3.13
CA VAL A 61 -4.24 12.70 -3.35
C VAL A 61 -3.99 12.74 -4.85
N TYR A 62 -3.99 13.94 -5.41
CA TYR A 62 -3.78 14.19 -6.84
C TYR A 62 -2.44 14.87 -7.13
N ASP A 63 -1.72 15.26 -6.08
CA ASP A 63 -0.40 15.85 -6.14
C ASP A 63 0.69 14.78 -6.35
N GLN A 64 1.93 15.22 -6.49
CA GLN A 64 3.07 14.31 -6.63
C GLN A 64 3.19 13.38 -5.40
N PRO A 65 3.56 12.10 -5.59
CA PRO A 65 3.80 11.21 -4.47
C PRO A 65 4.85 11.82 -3.54
N HIS A 66 4.64 11.74 -2.23
CA HIS A 66 5.63 12.23 -1.25
C HIS A 66 6.81 11.25 -1.20
N TYR A 67 7.80 11.48 -2.06
CA TYR A 67 9.01 10.66 -2.20
C TYR A 67 10.15 11.11 -1.27
N GLU A 68 9.90 11.29 0.02
CA GLU A 68 11.00 11.59 0.99
C GLU A 68 11.96 10.41 1.24
N LEU A 69 11.78 9.25 0.59
CA LEU A 69 12.55 8.02 0.85
C LEU A 69 13.10 7.32 -0.42
N PHE A 70 13.20 8.04 -1.53
CA PHE A 70 13.73 7.50 -2.80
C PHE A 70 15.11 8.04 -3.20
N ARG A 71 15.83 8.67 -2.25
CA ARG A 71 17.23 9.06 -2.43
C ARG A 71 18.04 8.53 -1.27
N HIS A 72 18.53 7.31 -1.40
CA HIS A 72 19.89 6.98 -1.03
C HIS A 72 20.27 5.74 -1.81
N ASP A 73 21.28 5.96 -2.65
CA ASP A 73 21.92 5.05 -3.57
C ASP A 73 22.44 3.78 -2.89
#